data_AF-A0A096AVB4-F1
#
_entry.id   AF-A0A096AVB4-F1
#
_cell.length_a   1.000
_cell.length_b   1.000
_cell.length_c   1.000
_cell.angle_alpha   90.00
_cell.angle_beta   90.00
_cell.angle_gamma   90.00
#
_symmetry.space_group_name_H-M   'P 1'
#
loop_
_entity.id
_entity.type
_entity.pdbx_description
1 polymer ?
#
loop_
_entity_poly.entity_id
_entity_poly.type
_entity_poly.pdbx_seq_one_letter_code
_entity_poly.pdbx_strand_id
1 'polypeptide(L)'
;MKWFIFAVIAIILWAIKNAIFKKIDEDEQRSLSTPGRANFIREHYQGVIDYILSNSEYQIIFERTDAIKIGTSDKKEYLAIHQSSGGLLIAFIKYSSVQKEWHFSRGETEKHIIYELQSYI
;
A
#
# COMPACT_ATOMS: atom_id res chain seq x y z
N MET A 1 14.49 -10.88 43.41
CA MET A 1 13.12 -11.26 42.98
C MET A 1 12.52 -10.36 41.90
N LYS A 2 12.55 -9.01 42.02
CA LYS A 2 11.98 -8.09 41.01
C LYS A 2 12.61 -8.22 39.61
N TRP A 3 13.93 -8.39 39.53
CA TRP A 3 14.67 -8.51 38.25
C TRP A 3 14.32 -9.76 37.44
N PHE A 4 13.95 -10.86 38.09
CA PHE A 4 13.51 -12.08 37.41
C PHE A 4 12.19 -11.87 36.66
N ILE A 5 11.27 -11.11 37.25
CA ILE A 5 9.98 -10.77 36.63
C ILE A 5 10.20 -9.90 35.38
N PHE A 6 11.11 -8.93 35.46
CA PHE A 6 11.49 -8.10 34.30
C PHE A 6 12.11 -8.91 33.16
N ALA A 7 12.99 -9.87 33.48
CA ALA A 7 13.60 -10.74 32.47
C ALA A 7 12.56 -11.61 31.75
N VAL A 8 11.59 -12.16 32.51
CA VAL A 8 10.49 -12.97 31.93
C VAL A 8 9.60 -12.12 31.03
N ILE A 9 9.23 -10.91 31.47
CA ILE A 9 8.42 -9.98 30.65
C ILE A 9 9.15 -9.61 29.35
N ALA A 10 10.46 -9.34 29.41
CA ALA A 10 11.26 -9.00 28.24
C ALA A 10 11.31 -10.15 27.21
N ILE A 11 11.43 -11.40 27.67
CA ILE A 11 11.44 -12.59 26.79
C ILE A 11 10.07 -12.76 26.11
N ILE A 12 8.98 -12.57 26.85
CA ILE A 12 7.62 -12.66 26.30
C ILE A 12 7.39 -11.58 25.24
N LEU A 13 7.78 -10.34 25.52
CA LEU A 13 7.67 -9.24 24.55
C LEU A 13 8.50 -9.48 23.30
N TRP A 14 9.72 -10.03 23.45
CA TRP A 14 10.57 -10.39 22.32
C TRP A 14 9.96 -11.50 21.45
N ALA A 15 9.39 -12.54 22.08
CA ALA A 15 8.73 -13.63 21.37
C ALA A 15 7.48 -13.15 20.60
N ILE A 16 6.65 -12.29 21.21
CA ILE A 16 5.46 -11.71 20.57
C ILE A 16 5.89 -10.85 19.37
N LYS A 17 6.92 -10.00 19.54
CA LYS A 17 7.45 -9.17 18.47
C LYS A 17 7.86 -10.03 17.26
N ASN A 18 8.67 -11.07 17.49
CA ASN A 18 9.14 -11.95 16.41
C ASN A 18 8.00 -12.70 15.71
N ALA A 19 7.00 -13.16 16.46
CA ALA A 19 5.84 -13.84 15.87
C ALA A 19 5.02 -12.89 14.96
N ILE A 20 4.85 -11.64 15.37
CA ILE A 20 4.15 -10.62 14.56
C ILE A 20 4.93 -10.31 13.28
N PHE A 21 6.24 -10.05 13.37
CA PHE A 21 7.07 -9.77 12.19
C PHE A 21 7.09 -10.95 11.23
N LYS A 22 7.22 -12.19 11.74
CA LYS A 22 7.19 -13.38 10.90
C LYS A 22 5.87 -13.53 10.14
N LYS A 23 4.75 -13.22 10.77
CA LYS A 23 3.43 -13.27 10.13
C LYS A 23 3.29 -12.19 9.04
N ILE A 24 3.81 -10.98 9.29
CA ILE A 24 3.86 -9.90 8.30
C ILE A 24 4.70 -10.33 7.10
N ASP A 25 5.88 -10.92 7.33
CA ASP A 25 6.76 -11.41 6.27
C ASP A 25 6.09 -12.54 5.45
N GLU A 26 5.36 -13.46 6.11
CA GLU A 26 4.62 -14.54 5.44
C GLU A 26 3.44 -14.01 4.60
N ASP A 27 2.70 -13.03 5.12
CA ASP A 27 1.58 -12.39 4.41
C ASP A 27 2.10 -11.50 3.26
N GLU A 28 3.25 -10.84 3.43
CA GLU A 28 3.96 -10.10 2.39
C GLU A 28 4.50 -11.04 1.30
N GLN A 29 5.10 -12.17 1.66
CA GLN A 29 5.52 -13.21 0.71
C GLN A 29 4.34 -13.82 -0.05
N ARG A 30 3.22 -14.10 0.63
CA ARG A 30 1.99 -14.58 -0.04
C ARG A 30 1.43 -13.52 -0.98
N SER A 31 1.42 -12.26 -0.56
CA SER A 31 1.02 -11.12 -1.39
C SER A 31 1.88 -11.00 -2.65
N LEU A 32 3.20 -11.17 -2.52
CA LEU A 32 4.15 -11.14 -3.64
C LEU A 32 4.01 -12.37 -4.56
N SER A 33 3.51 -13.50 -4.05
CA SER A 33 3.48 -14.79 -4.77
C SER A 33 2.31 -14.98 -5.75
N THR A 34 1.33 -14.07 -5.80
CA THR A 34 0.19 -14.17 -6.73
C THR A 34 0.18 -13.00 -7.71
N PRO A 35 1.13 -12.93 -8.66
CA PRO A 35 1.10 -11.92 -9.71
C PRO A 35 -0.20 -12.06 -10.50
N GLY A 36 -0.94 -10.96 -10.63
CA GLY A 36 -2.20 -10.89 -11.35
C GLY A 36 -2.40 -9.48 -11.87
N ARG A 37 -3.14 -9.31 -12.98
CA ARG A 37 -3.42 -7.98 -13.51
C ARG A 37 -4.57 -7.35 -12.74
N ALA A 38 -4.43 -6.08 -12.34
CA ALA A 38 -5.44 -5.33 -11.58
C ALA A 38 -6.60 -4.90 -12.46
N ASN A 39 -7.28 -5.85 -13.12
CA ASN A 39 -8.22 -5.58 -14.22
C ASN A 39 -9.25 -4.52 -13.86
N PHE A 40 -9.84 -4.58 -12.66
CA PHE A 40 -10.82 -3.56 -12.24
C PHE A 40 -10.22 -2.15 -12.16
N ILE A 41 -9.04 -2.00 -11.57
CA ILE A 41 -8.33 -0.71 -11.48
C ILE A 41 -7.94 -0.23 -12.88
N ARG A 42 -7.45 -1.14 -13.73
CA ARG A 42 -7.08 -0.87 -15.13
C ARG A 42 -8.29 -0.56 -16.04
N GLU A 43 -9.48 -1.04 -15.72
CA GLU A 43 -10.68 -0.80 -16.52
C GLU A 43 -11.37 0.50 -16.12
N HIS A 44 -11.34 0.85 -14.83
CA HIS A 44 -12.12 1.98 -14.29
C HIS A 44 -11.29 3.18 -13.85
N TYR A 45 -10.00 3.00 -13.58
CA TYR A 45 -9.12 4.02 -12.99
C TYR A 45 -7.75 4.10 -13.68
N GLN A 46 -7.63 3.62 -14.91
CA GLN A 46 -6.37 3.63 -15.66
C GLN A 46 -5.83 5.04 -15.87
N GLY A 47 -6.70 6.05 -16.06
CA GLY A 47 -6.28 7.44 -16.17
C GLY A 47 -5.59 7.97 -14.90
N VAL A 48 -5.99 7.46 -13.72
CA VAL A 48 -5.33 7.79 -12.45
C VAL A 48 -3.93 7.16 -12.39
N ILE A 49 -3.81 5.91 -12.83
CA ILE A 49 -2.52 5.19 -12.89
C ILE A 49 -1.58 5.88 -13.88
N ASP A 50 -2.07 6.23 -15.06
CA ASP A 50 -1.31 6.93 -16.09
C ASP A 50 -0.91 8.34 -15.63
N TYR A 51 -1.76 9.03 -14.87
CA TYR A 51 -1.39 10.30 -14.25
C TYR A 51 -0.19 10.14 -13.29
N ILE A 52 -0.21 9.14 -12.40
CA ILE A 52 0.92 8.90 -11.49
C ILE A 52 2.19 8.55 -12.28
N LEU A 53 2.07 7.71 -13.32
CA LEU A 53 3.18 7.30 -14.18
C LEU A 53 3.65 8.40 -15.16
N SER A 54 2.87 9.46 -15.35
CA SER A 54 3.29 10.60 -16.17
C SER A 54 4.50 11.33 -15.57
N ASN A 55 4.73 11.17 -14.26
CA ASN A 55 5.98 11.55 -13.62
C ASN A 55 7.02 10.45 -13.87
N SER A 56 8.08 10.78 -14.59
CA SER A 56 9.11 9.84 -15.04
C SER A 56 9.90 9.16 -13.91
N GLU A 57 9.81 9.64 -12.66
CA GLU A 57 10.42 8.97 -11.51
C GLU A 57 9.65 7.71 -11.09
N TYR A 58 8.36 7.62 -11.42
CA TYR A 58 7.47 6.56 -10.96
C TYR A 58 7.36 5.44 -11.98
N GLN A 59 7.45 4.20 -11.49
CA GLN A 59 7.23 2.99 -12.26
C GLN A 59 6.37 2.00 -11.48
N ILE A 60 5.66 1.13 -12.20
CA ILE A 60 4.92 0.04 -11.57
C ILE A 60 5.94 -0.95 -10.98
N ILE A 61 5.94 -1.07 -9.67
CA ILE A 61 6.78 -2.03 -8.93
C ILE A 61 6.12 -3.40 -8.97
N PHE A 62 4.81 -3.45 -8.78
CA PHE A 62 4.06 -4.70 -8.68
C PHE A 62 2.57 -4.49 -8.97
N GLU A 63 1.92 -5.52 -9.48
CA GLU A 63 0.50 -5.54 -9.80
C GLU A 63 -0.14 -6.86 -9.36
N ARG A 64 -1.33 -6.74 -8.78
CA ARG A 64 -2.21 -7.83 -8.35
C ARG A 64 -3.63 -7.55 -8.81
N THR A 65 -4.47 -8.58 -8.79
CA THR A 65 -5.91 -8.47 -9.13
C THR A 65 -6.63 -7.32 -8.41
N ASP A 66 -6.24 -7.03 -7.17
CA ASP A 66 -6.86 -6.05 -6.29
C ASP A 66 -6.03 -4.80 -6.03
N ALA A 67 -4.76 -4.73 -6.50
CA ALA A 67 -3.87 -3.63 -6.15
C ALA A 67 -2.78 -3.36 -7.20
N ILE A 68 -2.39 -2.10 -7.33
CA ILE A 68 -1.23 -1.65 -8.11
C ILE A 68 -0.30 -0.88 -7.19
N LYS A 69 0.97 -1.32 -7.11
CA LYS A 69 2.03 -0.61 -6.41
C LYS A 69 2.92 0.11 -7.43
N ILE A 70 2.99 1.42 -7.30
CA ILE A 70 3.80 2.31 -8.13
C ILE A 70 4.82 2.97 -7.22
N GLY A 71 6.07 3.12 -7.63
CA GLY A 71 7.04 3.82 -6.80
C GLY A 71 8.31 4.23 -7.53
N THR A 72 9.19 4.90 -6.78
CA THR A 72 10.45 5.46 -7.27
C THR A 72 11.65 4.82 -6.56
N SER A 73 12.86 5.07 -7.08
CA SER A 73 14.11 4.69 -6.41
C SER A 73 14.26 5.31 -5.02
N ASP A 74 13.66 6.47 -4.79
CA ASP A 74 13.78 7.28 -3.58
C ASP A 74 12.77 6.88 -2.49
N LYS A 75 12.24 5.65 -2.55
CA LYS A 75 11.31 5.09 -1.57
C LYS A 75 10.02 5.91 -1.40
N LYS A 76 9.58 6.59 -2.47
CA LYS A 76 8.23 7.15 -2.59
C LYS A 76 7.38 6.15 -3.36
N GLU A 77 6.19 5.87 -2.85
CA GLU A 77 5.30 4.87 -3.43
C GLU A 77 3.85 5.35 -3.40
N TYR A 78 3.10 5.03 -4.43
CA TYR A 78 1.65 5.05 -4.45
C TYR A 78 1.14 3.61 -4.45
N LEU A 79 0.26 3.30 -3.52
CA LEU A 79 -0.44 2.02 -3.47
C LEU A 79 -1.92 2.25 -3.78
N ALA A 80 -2.36 1.81 -4.95
CA ALA A 80 -3.75 1.85 -5.37
C ALA A 80 -4.40 0.49 -5.07
N ILE A 81 -5.49 0.47 -4.32
CA ILE A 81 -6.20 -0.74 -3.87
C ILE A 81 -7.68 -0.63 -4.23
N HIS A 82 -8.21 -1.65 -4.88
CA HIS A 82 -9.64 -1.80 -5.07
C HIS A 82 -10.30 -2.20 -3.74
N GLN A 83 -11.24 -1.39 -3.26
CA GLN A 83 -11.96 -1.64 -2.02
C GLN A 83 -13.15 -2.56 -2.26
N SER A 84 -13.52 -3.37 -1.27
CA SER A 84 -14.69 -4.27 -1.34
C SER A 84 -16.02 -3.53 -1.57
N SER A 85 -16.08 -2.23 -1.26
CA SER A 85 -17.21 -1.34 -1.56
C SER A 85 -17.35 -0.99 -3.06
N GLY A 86 -16.40 -1.40 -3.91
CA GLY A 86 -16.32 -1.02 -5.32
C GLY A 86 -15.67 0.35 -5.55
N GLY A 87 -15.00 0.89 -4.53
CA GLY A 87 -14.25 2.15 -4.58
C GLY A 87 -12.75 1.95 -4.77
N LEU A 88 -12.00 3.05 -4.73
CA LEU A 88 -10.55 3.07 -4.87
C LEU A 88 -9.92 3.69 -3.62
N LEU A 89 -8.97 3.00 -3.02
CA LEU A 89 -8.08 3.55 -2.01
C LEU A 89 -6.75 3.87 -2.68
N ILE A 90 -6.21 5.07 -2.46
CA ILE A 90 -4.84 5.41 -2.82
C ILE A 90 -4.10 5.80 -1.56
N ALA A 91 -2.96 5.18 -1.30
CA ALA A 91 -2.06 5.56 -0.21
C ALA A 91 -0.74 6.06 -0.78
N PHE A 92 -0.31 7.24 -0.34
CA PHE A 92 1.05 7.74 -0.58
C PHE A 92 1.94 7.33 0.59
N ILE A 93 3.02 6.62 0.28
CA ILE A 93 3.96 6.03 1.23
C ILE A 93 5.34 6.63 0.95
N LYS A 94 6.04 7.02 2.01
CA LYS A 94 7.42 7.50 1.92
C LYS A 94 8.24 6.84 3.02
N TYR A 95 9.38 6.25 2.67
CA TYR A 95 10.26 5.56 3.62
C TYR A 95 9.50 4.52 4.48
N SER A 96 8.63 3.72 3.84
CA SER A 96 7.81 2.69 4.50
C SER A 96 6.78 3.21 5.50
N SER A 97 6.50 4.52 5.51
CA SER A 97 5.43 5.12 6.30
C SER A 97 4.37 5.71 5.40
N VAL A 98 3.10 5.37 5.65
CA VAL A 98 1.96 6.04 5.03
C VAL A 98 1.99 7.51 5.44
N GLN A 99 2.01 8.40 4.44
CA GLN A 99 1.98 9.84 4.65
C GLN A 99 0.56 10.39 4.49
N LYS A 100 -0.18 9.83 3.53
CA LYS A 100 -1.55 10.25 3.20
C LYS A 100 -2.32 9.10 2.58
N GLU A 101 -3.59 9.02 2.90
CA GLU A 101 -4.55 8.10 2.28
C GLU A 101 -5.72 8.90 1.73
N TRP A 102 -6.22 8.46 0.58
CA TRP A 102 -7.46 8.92 -0.02
C TRP A 102 -8.38 7.73 -0.22
N HIS A 103 -9.63 7.91 0.16
CA HIS A 103 -10.68 6.92 -0.02
C HIS A 103 -11.72 7.48 -0.98
N PHE A 104 -11.85 6.85 -2.14
CA PHE A 104 -12.79 7.23 -3.17
C PHE A 104 -13.92 6.21 -3.23
N SER A 105 -15.14 6.70 -3.13
CA SER A 105 -16.33 5.86 -3.22
C SER A 105 -16.56 5.38 -4.65
N ARG A 106 -17.40 4.36 -4.81
CA ARG A 106 -17.82 3.87 -6.13
C ARG A 106 -18.49 5.01 -6.92
N GLY A 107 -18.06 5.22 -8.15
CA GLY A 107 -18.61 6.24 -9.05
C GLY A 107 -17.87 7.59 -9.04
N GLU A 108 -16.86 7.75 -8.18
CA GLU A 108 -15.94 8.88 -8.27
C GLU A 108 -15.19 8.89 -9.61
N THR A 109 -15.11 10.06 -10.24
CA THR A 109 -14.48 10.19 -11.56
C THR A 109 -12.96 10.28 -11.45
N GLU A 110 -12.24 9.75 -12.45
CA GLU A 110 -10.78 9.84 -12.50
C GLU A 110 -10.28 11.29 -12.39
N LYS A 111 -11.00 12.26 -12.98
CA LYS A 111 -10.65 13.68 -12.90
C LYS A 111 -10.66 14.21 -11.47
N HIS A 112 -11.68 13.85 -10.69
CA HIS A 112 -11.77 14.24 -9.28
C HIS A 112 -10.63 13.60 -8.47
N ILE A 113 -10.39 12.31 -8.67
CA ILE A 113 -9.29 11.59 -8.02
C ILE A 113 -7.95 12.24 -8.33
N ILE A 114 -7.68 12.54 -9.60
CA ILE A 114 -6.44 13.20 -10.04
C ILE A 114 -6.29 14.58 -9.39
N TYR A 115 -7.37 15.36 -9.31
CA TYR A 115 -7.36 16.67 -8.65
C TYR A 115 -6.98 16.56 -7.16
N GLU A 116 -7.54 15.58 -6.44
CA GLU A 116 -7.23 15.31 -5.03
C GLU A 116 -5.77 14.84 -4.83
N LEU A 117 -5.20 14.13 -5.80
CA LEU A 117 -3.78 13.77 -5.78
C LEU A 117 -2.88 14.99 -6.05
N GLN A 118 -3.27 15.84 -7.01
CA GLN A 118 -2.55 17.06 -7.36
C GLN A 118 -2.51 18.07 -6.22
N SER A 119 -3.60 18.20 -5.46
CA SER A 119 -3.72 19.20 -4.40
C SER A 119 -2.80 18.94 -3.19
N TYR A 120 -2.26 17.73 -3.06
CA TYR A 120 -1.37 17.34 -1.98
C TYR A 120 0.12 17.50 -2.30
N ILE A 121 0.48 17.57 -3.59
CA ILE A 121 1.85 17.76 -4.08
C ILE A 121 2.19 19.25 -4.04
#